data_AF-A0A1U7CW29-F1
#
_entry.id   AF-A0A1U7CW29-F1
#
_cell.length_a   1.000
_cell.length_b   1.000
_cell.length_c   1.000
_cell.angle_alpha   90.00
_cell.angle_beta   90.00
_cell.angle_gamma   90.00
#
_symmetry.space_group_name_H-M   'P 1'
#
loop_
_entity.id
_entity.type
_entity.pdbx_description
1 polymer ?
#
loop_
_entity_poly.entity_id
_entity_poly.type
_entity_poly.pdbx_seq_one_letter_code
_entity_poly.pdbx_strand_id
1 'polypeptide(L)'
;MIRANQRVLGRRRRGITIIETLVMMTGVAVLLGMTVIVLQLAMKLEADSRGRLDRAGALGRLARQFRSDVHAASGVEIVTTDPKRQPGLRIAPGPNRSIDYQPQGDGKLARVDTVGGKVASRETFIVPQSGAVRLSLRELDGRRFAVVEVDTIARKNRIDPVRTLEILGAVGKDVRSLASEAKTEGGKP
;
A
#
# COMPACT_ATOMS: atom_id res chain seq x y z
N MET A 1 -85.83 34.72 16.28
CA MET A 1 -85.12 34.58 14.98
C MET A 1 -84.27 35.85 14.79
N ILE A 2 -83.06 35.74 14.21
CA ILE A 2 -82.12 36.82 13.80
C ILE A 2 -80.83 36.98 14.66
N ARG A 3 -79.83 36.23 14.19
CA ARG A 3 -78.38 36.47 13.97
C ARG A 3 -77.44 36.91 15.11
N ALA A 4 -76.67 35.92 15.55
CA ALA A 4 -75.39 36.04 16.21
C ALA A 4 -74.38 36.85 15.38
N ASN A 5 -73.80 37.85 16.02
CA ASN A 5 -72.77 38.74 15.48
C ASN A 5 -71.41 38.00 15.52
N GLN A 6 -71.10 37.25 14.46
CA GLN A 6 -69.78 36.62 14.31
C GLN A 6 -68.73 37.70 14.03
N ARG A 7 -67.93 38.02 15.05
CA ARG A 7 -66.67 38.75 14.88
C ARG A 7 -65.74 37.87 14.05
N VAL A 8 -65.56 38.22 12.78
CA VAL A 8 -64.48 37.67 11.95
C VAL A 8 -63.18 38.17 12.58
N LEU A 9 -62.53 37.31 13.37
CA LEU A 9 -61.14 37.49 13.78
C LEU A 9 -60.30 37.51 12.51
N GLY A 10 -59.97 38.71 12.03
CA GLY A 10 -59.06 38.90 10.93
C GLY A 10 -57.75 38.20 11.27
N ARG A 11 -57.47 37.06 10.61
CA ARG A 11 -56.14 36.44 10.60
C ARG A 11 -55.19 37.51 10.06
N ARG A 12 -54.44 38.17 10.95
CA ARG A 12 -53.32 39.06 10.58
C ARG A 12 -52.39 38.26 9.69
N ARG A 13 -52.46 38.50 8.37
CA ARG A 13 -51.41 38.09 7.45
C ARG A 13 -50.17 38.91 7.81
N ARG A 14 -49.27 38.33 8.60
CA ARG A 14 -47.95 38.91 8.87
C ARG A 14 -47.18 38.85 7.56
N GLY A 15 -47.02 40.00 6.90
CA GLY A 15 -46.15 40.11 5.74
C GLY A 15 -44.73 39.80 6.18
N ILE A 16 -44.08 38.86 5.48
CA ILE A 16 -42.66 38.58 5.66
C ILE A 16 -41.90 39.85 5.27
N THR A 17 -41.01 40.32 6.14
CA THR A 17 -40.25 41.54 5.87
C THR A 17 -39.09 41.26 4.92
N ILE A 18 -38.71 42.23 4.08
CA ILE A 18 -37.56 42.10 3.15
C ILE A 18 -36.27 41.74 3.92
N ILE A 19 -36.11 42.28 5.12
CA ILE A 19 -34.98 42.00 6.01
C ILE A 19 -34.95 40.52 6.40
N GLU A 20 -36.11 39.93 6.73
CA GLU A 20 -36.22 38.52 7.09
C GLU A 20 -35.83 37.60 5.92
N THR A 21 -36.26 37.93 4.69
CA THR A 21 -35.85 37.18 3.50
C THR A 21 -34.35 37.31 3.20
N LEU A 22 -33.76 38.49 3.41
CA LEU A 22 -32.32 38.71 3.20
C LEU A 22 -31.49 37.90 4.19
N VAL A 23 -31.86 37.92 5.48
CA VAL A 23 -31.18 37.13 6.51
C VAL A 23 -31.28 35.63 6.21
N MET A 24 -32.45 35.15 5.77
CA MET A 24 -32.61 33.76 5.34
C MET A 24 -31.74 33.42 4.13
N MET A 25 -31.72 34.27 3.10
CA MET A 25 -30.89 34.05 1.91
C MET A 25 -29.40 34.01 2.25
N THR A 26 -28.91 34.91 3.11
CA THR A 26 -27.53 34.90 3.59
C THR A 26 -27.25 33.63 4.39
N GLY A 27 -28.16 33.20 5.27
CA GLY A 27 -28.03 31.95 6.02
C GLY A 27 -27.92 30.74 5.10
N VAL A 28 -28.79 30.63 4.10
CA VAL A 28 -28.75 29.55 3.10
C VAL A 28 -27.46 29.60 2.29
N ALA A 29 -27.00 30.79 1.88
CA ALA A 29 -25.74 30.94 1.14
C ALA A 29 -24.52 30.47 1.95
N VAL A 30 -24.46 30.81 3.24
CA VAL A 30 -23.40 30.35 4.14
C VAL A 30 -23.44 28.83 4.31
N LEU A 31 -24.63 28.25 4.50
CA LEU A 31 -24.80 26.80 4.60
C LEU A 31 -24.33 26.10 3.33
N LEU A 32 -24.70 26.61 2.15
CA LEU A 32 -24.25 26.07 0.86
C LEU A 32 -22.73 26.22 0.68
N GLY A 33 -22.14 27.33 1.09
CA GLY A 33 -20.69 27.51 1.06
C GLY A 33 -19.97 26.47 1.94
N MET A 34 -20.49 26.23 3.14
CA MET A 34 -19.92 25.26 4.07
C MET A 34 -20.04 23.83 3.57
N THR A 35 -21.17 23.45 2.96
CA THR A 35 -21.33 22.09 2.40
C THR A 35 -20.37 21.83 1.25
N VAL A 36 -20.13 22.83 0.38
CA VAL A 36 -19.15 22.71 -0.71
C VAL A 36 -17.74 22.50 -0.16
N ILE A 37 -17.33 23.26 0.87
CA ILE A 37 -16.01 23.10 1.49
C ILE A 37 -15.84 21.70 2.11
N VAL A 38 -16.85 21.22 2.83
CA VAL A 38 -16.84 19.89 3.45
C VAL A 38 -16.75 18.80 2.37
N LEU A 39 -17.49 18.94 1.28
CA LEU A 39 -17.45 17.98 0.17
C LEU A 39 -16.06 17.94 -0.48
N GLN A 40 -15.45 19.10 -0.75
CA GLN A 40 -14.09 19.16 -1.30
C GLN A 40 -13.07 18.50 -0.38
N LEU A 41 -13.19 18.72 0.93
CA LEU A 41 -12.29 18.11 1.91
C LEU A 41 -12.49 16.58 1.99
N ALA A 42 -13.74 16.12 1.96
CA ALA A 42 -14.08 14.70 1.96
C ALA A 42 -13.51 13.98 0.73
N MET A 43 -13.70 14.55 -0.48
CA MET A 43 -13.15 14.00 -1.71
C MET A 43 -11.62 13.91 -1.67
N LYS A 44 -10.95 14.95 -1.15
CA LYS A 44 -9.49 14.97 -0.99
C LYS A 44 -9.00 13.92 0.01
N LEU A 45 -9.73 13.72 1.10
CA LEU A 45 -9.41 12.71 2.11
C LEU A 45 -9.60 11.29 1.54
N GLU A 46 -10.66 11.06 0.79
CA GLU A 46 -10.92 9.79 0.13
C GLU A 46 -9.82 9.44 -0.87
N ALA A 47 -9.41 10.40 -1.71
CA ALA A 47 -8.32 10.19 -2.66
C ALA A 47 -6.99 9.85 -1.98
N ASP A 48 -6.65 10.53 -0.86
CA ASP A 48 -5.44 10.22 -0.08
C ASP A 48 -5.53 8.83 0.57
N SER A 49 -6.72 8.46 1.07
CA SER A 49 -6.96 7.16 1.70
C SER A 49 -6.83 6.00 0.72
N ARG A 50 -7.43 6.13 -0.48
CA ARG A 50 -7.30 5.12 -1.55
C ARG A 50 -5.84 4.90 -1.94
N GLY A 51 -5.08 5.98 -2.15
CA GLY A 51 -3.65 5.87 -2.49
C GLY A 51 -2.82 5.16 -1.41
N ARG A 52 -3.13 5.38 -0.12
CA ARG A 52 -2.46 4.66 0.99
C ARG A 52 -2.83 3.19 1.04
N LEU A 53 -4.10 2.84 0.82
CA LEU A 53 -4.56 1.46 0.80
C LEU A 53 -3.95 0.68 -0.37
N ASP A 54 -3.90 1.28 -1.56
CA ASP A 54 -3.28 0.66 -2.73
C ASP A 54 -1.78 0.40 -2.49
N ARG A 55 -1.07 1.36 -1.89
CA ARG A 55 0.34 1.19 -1.51
C ARG A 55 0.52 0.07 -0.49
N ALA A 56 -0.28 0.05 0.58
CA ALA A 56 -0.21 -0.97 1.61
C ALA A 56 -0.51 -2.37 1.03
N GLY A 57 -1.50 -2.47 0.12
CA GLY A 57 -1.83 -3.70 -0.59
C GLY A 57 -0.68 -4.19 -1.48
N ALA A 58 -0.08 -3.30 -2.28
CA ALA A 58 1.06 -3.62 -3.12
C ALA A 58 2.28 -4.10 -2.32
N LEU A 59 2.63 -3.37 -1.25
CA LEU A 59 3.71 -3.76 -0.34
C LEU A 59 3.42 -5.06 0.38
N GLY A 60 2.18 -5.29 0.81
CA GLY A 60 1.78 -6.53 1.47
C GLY A 60 1.89 -7.75 0.55
N ARG A 61 1.50 -7.63 -0.72
CA ARG A 61 1.70 -8.69 -1.72
C ARG A 61 3.17 -8.95 -1.97
N LEU A 62 3.96 -7.90 -2.21
CA LEU A 62 5.40 -8.02 -2.40
C LEU A 62 6.07 -8.69 -1.19
N ALA A 63 5.74 -8.26 0.03
CA ALA A 63 6.32 -8.79 1.25
C ALA A 63 6.01 -10.27 1.45
N ARG A 64 4.77 -10.70 1.17
CA ARG A 64 4.39 -12.12 1.25
C ARG A 64 5.13 -12.95 0.22
N GLN A 65 5.13 -12.53 -1.05
CA GLN A 65 5.78 -13.27 -2.13
C GLN A 65 7.29 -13.37 -1.90
N PHE A 66 7.94 -12.24 -1.61
CA PHE A 66 9.37 -12.17 -1.34
C PHE A 66 9.78 -13.06 -0.16
N ARG A 67 9.06 -13.00 0.96
CA ARG A 67 9.35 -13.86 2.12
C ARG A 67 9.18 -15.34 1.77
N SER A 68 8.11 -15.70 1.05
CA SER A 68 7.90 -17.08 0.62
C SER A 68 9.05 -17.59 -0.24
N ASP A 69 9.51 -16.79 -1.21
CA ASP A 69 10.60 -17.18 -2.10
C ASP A 69 11.93 -17.29 -1.36
N VAL A 70 12.23 -16.34 -0.46
CA VAL A 70 13.46 -16.36 0.35
C VAL A 70 13.46 -17.47 1.39
N HIS A 71 12.32 -17.77 2.01
CA HIS A 71 12.21 -18.85 2.99
C HIS A 71 12.38 -20.24 2.37
N ALA A 72 11.91 -20.42 1.14
CA ALA A 72 12.10 -21.64 0.35
C ALA A 72 13.50 -21.74 -0.29
N ALA A 73 14.32 -20.68 -0.20
CA ALA A 73 15.63 -20.62 -0.82
C ALA A 73 16.66 -21.52 -0.14
N SER A 74 17.41 -22.31 -0.92
CA SER A 74 18.64 -22.95 -0.43
C SER A 74 19.85 -22.01 -0.50
N GLY A 75 19.81 -21.04 -1.42
CA GLY A 75 20.83 -20.01 -1.57
C GLY A 75 20.25 -18.70 -2.11
N VAL A 76 20.89 -17.60 -1.74
CA VAL A 76 20.56 -16.26 -2.25
C VAL A 76 21.85 -15.52 -2.53
N GLU A 77 21.91 -14.84 -3.68
CA GLU A 77 23.06 -14.08 -4.13
C GLU A 77 22.63 -12.73 -4.73
N ILE A 78 23.48 -11.71 -4.57
CA ILE A 78 23.28 -10.42 -5.23
C ILE A 78 23.93 -10.50 -6.62
N VAL A 79 23.15 -10.23 -7.66
CA VAL A 79 23.60 -10.29 -9.05
C VAL A 79 23.64 -8.88 -9.61
N THR A 80 24.83 -8.45 -10.04
CA THR A 80 25.00 -7.18 -10.75
C THR A 80 25.21 -7.48 -12.24
N THR A 81 24.14 -7.39 -13.02
CA THR A 81 24.18 -7.65 -14.47
C THR A 81 24.81 -6.50 -15.25
N ASP A 82 24.70 -5.27 -14.76
CA ASP A 82 25.24 -4.06 -15.39
C ASP A 82 25.69 -3.09 -14.28
N PRO A 83 26.95 -2.60 -14.30
CA PRO A 83 27.46 -1.67 -13.28
C PRO A 83 26.70 -0.33 -13.24
N LYS A 84 25.92 0.01 -14.28
CA LYS A 84 25.05 1.20 -14.29
C LYS A 84 23.65 0.93 -13.73
N ARG A 85 23.28 -0.34 -13.49
CA ARG A 85 21.97 -0.73 -12.96
C ARG A 85 22.07 -1.07 -11.48
N GLN A 86 20.94 -0.93 -10.78
CA GLN A 86 20.85 -1.36 -9.40
C GLN A 86 21.02 -2.89 -9.30
N PRO A 87 21.71 -3.38 -8.26
CA PRO A 87 21.92 -4.81 -8.07
C PRO A 87 20.58 -5.55 -7.97
N GLY A 88 20.49 -6.69 -8.65
CA GLY A 88 19.41 -7.65 -8.54
C GLY A 88 19.68 -8.67 -7.43
N LEU A 89 18.66 -9.44 -7.08
CA LEU A 89 18.75 -10.55 -6.14
C LEU A 89 18.33 -11.83 -6.85
N ARG A 90 19.22 -12.83 -6.88
CA ARG A 90 18.91 -14.16 -7.37
C ARG A 90 18.71 -15.10 -6.20
N ILE A 91 17.60 -15.82 -6.25
CA ILE A 91 17.17 -16.78 -5.23
C ILE A 91 17.16 -18.15 -5.88
N ALA A 92 17.83 -19.12 -5.26
CA ALA A 92 17.85 -20.51 -5.71
C ALA A 92 17.06 -21.37 -4.71
N PRO A 93 15.76 -21.63 -4.94
CA PRO A 93 14.97 -22.55 -4.11
C PRO A 93 15.27 -24.04 -4.37
N GLY A 94 15.88 -24.38 -5.51
CA GLY A 94 16.20 -25.78 -5.83
C GLY A 94 17.16 -25.91 -7.00
N PRO A 95 17.61 -27.14 -7.32
CA PRO A 95 18.70 -27.39 -8.28
C PRO A 95 18.39 -26.97 -9.72
N ASN A 96 17.11 -26.75 -10.07
CA ASN A 96 16.69 -26.37 -11.42
C ASN A 96 15.65 -25.24 -11.43
N ARG A 97 15.61 -24.45 -10.35
CA ARG A 97 14.72 -23.29 -10.24
C ARG A 97 15.50 -22.10 -9.72
N SER A 98 15.39 -20.95 -10.39
CA SER A 98 15.94 -19.68 -9.97
C SER A 98 14.87 -18.60 -10.05
N ILE A 99 14.88 -17.69 -9.08
CA ILE A 99 13.98 -16.54 -9.04
C ILE A 99 14.84 -15.28 -9.00
N ASP A 100 14.74 -14.46 -10.04
CA ASP A 100 15.50 -13.23 -10.18
C ASP A 100 14.60 -12.03 -9.87
N TYR A 101 15.02 -11.23 -8.89
CA TYR A 101 14.43 -9.94 -8.55
C TYR A 101 15.31 -8.82 -9.08
N GLN A 102 14.73 -7.93 -9.89
CA GLN A 102 15.46 -6.84 -10.52
C GLN A 102 14.74 -5.50 -10.30
N PRO A 103 15.36 -4.53 -9.62
CA PRO A 103 14.85 -3.16 -9.56
C PRO A 103 14.87 -2.54 -10.96
N GLN A 104 13.76 -1.90 -11.35
CA GLN A 104 13.61 -1.24 -12.66
C GLN A 104 13.55 0.30 -12.56
N GLY A 105 13.69 0.85 -11.35
CA GLY A 105 13.48 2.28 -11.07
C GLY A 105 12.00 2.60 -10.80
N ASP A 106 11.74 3.82 -10.33
CA ASP A 106 10.40 4.36 -10.08
C ASP A 106 9.47 3.44 -9.27
N GLY A 107 9.99 2.79 -8.23
CA GLY A 107 9.18 1.93 -7.38
C GLY A 107 8.80 0.58 -7.98
N LYS A 108 9.42 0.20 -9.11
CA LYS A 108 9.13 -1.05 -9.82
C LYS A 108 10.18 -2.11 -9.52
N LEU A 109 9.69 -3.31 -9.21
CA LEU A 109 10.50 -4.49 -8.97
C LEU A 109 9.99 -5.65 -9.82
N ALA A 110 10.80 -6.13 -10.75
CA ALA A 110 10.47 -7.29 -11.55
C ALA A 110 10.91 -8.56 -10.83
N ARG A 111 10.07 -9.60 -10.88
CA ARG A 111 10.35 -10.97 -10.43
C ARG A 111 10.27 -11.89 -11.65
N VAL A 112 11.29 -12.69 -11.90
CA VAL A 112 11.33 -13.68 -12.98
C VAL A 112 11.60 -15.05 -12.37
N ASP A 113 10.64 -15.96 -12.49
CA ASP A 113 10.77 -17.36 -12.06
C ASP A 113 11.21 -18.20 -13.25
N THR A 114 12.35 -18.86 -13.13
CA THR A 114 12.94 -19.70 -14.17
C THR A 114 13.01 -21.13 -13.65
N VAL A 115 12.44 -22.07 -14.40
CA VAL A 115 12.43 -23.50 -14.07
C VAL A 115 12.98 -24.26 -15.29
N GLY A 116 13.99 -25.09 -15.10
CA GLY A 116 14.58 -25.83 -16.23
C GLY A 116 15.22 -24.92 -17.28
N GLY A 117 15.73 -23.76 -16.88
CA GLY A 117 16.27 -22.75 -17.80
C GLY A 117 15.22 -22.00 -18.64
N LYS A 118 13.92 -22.25 -18.43
CA LYS A 118 12.83 -21.55 -19.11
C LYS A 118 12.11 -20.62 -18.14
N VAL A 119 11.73 -19.44 -18.61
CA VAL A 119 10.92 -18.50 -17.82
C VAL A 119 9.55 -19.12 -17.61
N ALA A 120 9.28 -19.54 -16.37
CA ALA A 120 8.00 -20.11 -15.96
C ALA A 120 6.99 -19.00 -15.63
N SER A 121 7.45 -17.90 -15.03
CA SER A 121 6.60 -16.77 -14.70
C SER A 121 7.39 -15.46 -14.67
N ARG A 122 6.72 -14.35 -15.00
CA ARG A 122 7.25 -13.00 -14.87
C ARG A 122 6.19 -12.11 -14.26
N GLU A 123 6.55 -11.44 -13.18
CA GLU A 123 5.66 -10.52 -12.47
C GLU A 123 6.39 -9.19 -12.24
N THR A 124 5.64 -8.09 -12.26
CA THR A 124 6.17 -6.77 -11.94
C THR A 124 5.37 -6.19 -10.79
N PHE A 125 6.04 -5.96 -9.67
CA PHE A 125 5.48 -5.24 -8.53
C PHE A 125 5.66 -3.74 -8.76
N ILE A 126 4.56 -3.01 -8.70
CA ILE A 126 4.55 -1.55 -8.73
C ILE A 126 4.10 -1.10 -7.36
N VAL A 127 4.95 -0.38 -6.63
CA VAL A 127 4.59 0.24 -5.35
C VAL A 127 4.23 1.70 -5.62
N PRO A 128 2.95 2.09 -5.56
CA PRO A 128 2.55 3.48 -5.80
C PRO A 128 3.25 4.45 -4.86
N GLN A 129 3.66 5.60 -5.40
CA GLN A 129 4.26 6.68 -4.61
C GLN A 129 5.51 6.22 -3.83
N SER A 130 6.31 5.37 -4.47
CA SER A 130 7.62 4.98 -3.99
C SER A 130 8.73 5.51 -4.91
N GLY A 131 9.92 5.63 -4.35
CA GLY A 131 11.13 6.07 -5.04
C GLY A 131 11.99 4.87 -5.42
N ALA A 132 13.22 4.85 -4.92
CA ALA A 132 14.15 3.75 -5.18
C ALA A 132 13.72 2.46 -4.44
N VAL A 133 13.95 1.32 -5.09
CA VAL A 133 13.86 -0.01 -4.49
C VAL A 133 15.26 -0.59 -4.46
N ARG A 134 15.78 -0.96 -3.29
CA ARG A 134 17.13 -1.52 -3.15
C ARG A 134 17.06 -2.94 -2.61
N LEU A 135 17.96 -3.78 -3.09
CA LEU A 135 18.09 -5.16 -2.65
C LEU A 135 19.44 -5.33 -1.97
N SER A 136 19.44 -5.96 -0.80
CA SER A 136 20.67 -6.25 -0.07
C SER A 136 20.56 -7.59 0.65
N LEU A 137 21.72 -8.15 0.99
CA LEU A 137 21.86 -9.29 1.89
C LEU A 137 22.45 -8.80 3.20
N ARG A 138 21.82 -9.17 4.31
CA ARG A 138 22.31 -8.89 5.66
C ARG A 138 22.50 -10.20 6.40
N GLU A 139 23.54 -10.28 7.21
CA GLU A 139 23.75 -11.40 8.11
C GLU A 139 23.54 -10.91 9.55
N LEU A 140 22.65 -11.58 10.28
CA LEU A 140 22.31 -11.27 11.65
C LEU A 140 22.32 -12.57 12.45
N ASP A 141 23.12 -12.65 13.52
CA ASP A 141 23.21 -13.83 14.39
C ASP A 141 23.48 -15.15 13.66
N GLY A 142 24.37 -15.13 12.65
CA GLY A 142 24.71 -16.29 11.82
C GLY A 142 23.57 -16.75 10.89
N ARG A 143 22.54 -15.92 10.70
CA ARG A 143 21.45 -16.15 9.74
C ARG A 143 21.52 -15.10 8.63
N ARG A 144 21.40 -15.56 7.39
CA ARG A 144 21.33 -14.68 6.22
C ARG A 144 19.88 -14.23 5.99
N PHE A 145 19.72 -12.94 5.76
CA PHE A 145 18.46 -12.29 5.44
C PHE A 145 18.58 -11.59 4.10
N ALA A 146 17.61 -11.80 3.22
CA ALA A 146 17.42 -10.95 2.06
C ALA A 146 16.52 -9.77 2.45
N VAL A 147 16.90 -8.58 2.01
CA VAL A 147 16.24 -7.32 2.37
C VAL A 147 15.82 -6.60 1.09
N VAL A 148 14.54 -6.21 1.04
CA VAL A 148 14.04 -5.24 0.06
C VAL A 148 13.76 -3.94 0.79
N GLU A 149 14.48 -2.89 0.43
CA GLU A 149 14.25 -1.53 0.90
C GLU A 149 13.42 -0.79 -0.13
N VAL A 150 12.31 -0.19 0.28
CA VAL A 150 11.45 0.62 -0.58
C VAL A 150 11.34 2.01 0.02
N ASP A 151 11.87 3.00 -0.68
CA ASP A 151 11.70 4.41 -0.31
C ASP A 151 10.27 4.83 -0.60
N THR A 152 9.56 5.34 0.40
CA THR A 152 8.18 5.83 0.23
C THR A 152 8.14 7.35 0.27
N ILE A 153 7.39 7.92 -0.67
CA ILE A 153 7.23 9.37 -0.83
C ILE A 153 5.81 9.72 -0.40
N ALA A 154 5.66 10.59 0.60
CA ALA A 154 4.35 10.95 1.11
C ALA A 154 3.51 11.68 0.05
N ARG A 155 4.10 12.65 -0.68
CA ARG A 155 3.54 13.34 -1.88
C ARG A 155 4.64 14.00 -2.71
N LYS A 156 4.38 14.24 -4.00
CA LYS A 156 5.30 14.95 -4.92
C LYS A 156 5.62 16.41 -4.50
N ASN A 157 4.74 17.05 -3.71
CA ASN A 157 4.82 18.47 -3.34
C ASN A 157 4.95 18.71 -1.82
N ARG A 158 5.35 17.70 -1.05
CA ARG A 158 5.51 17.84 0.40
C ARG A 158 6.94 17.45 0.78
N ILE A 159 7.62 18.33 1.53
CA ILE A 159 8.96 18.11 2.09
C ILE A 159 8.88 17.17 3.29
N ASP A 160 8.06 16.12 3.20
CA ASP A 160 8.09 15.07 4.21
C ASP A 160 9.35 14.24 3.96
N PRO A 161 10.07 13.84 5.02
CA PRO A 161 11.25 13.00 4.87
C PRO A 161 10.87 11.68 4.19
N VAL A 162 11.73 11.24 3.28
CA VAL A 162 11.61 9.91 2.64
C VAL A 162 11.64 8.87 3.75
N ARG A 163 10.62 8.01 3.80
CA ARG A 163 10.57 6.88 4.74
C ARG A 163 10.94 5.61 4.00
N THR A 164 12.02 4.98 4.42
CA THR A 164 12.42 3.66 3.88
C THR A 164 11.69 2.57 4.65
N LEU A 165 10.99 1.70 3.92
CA LEU A 165 10.38 0.49 4.47
C LEU A 165 11.25 -0.70 4.13
N GLU A 166 11.50 -1.56 5.10
CA GLU A 166 12.30 -2.77 4.93
C GLU A 166 11.41 -4.02 4.96
N ILE A 167 11.59 -4.89 3.97
CA ILE A 167 10.99 -6.22 3.92
C ILE A 167 12.13 -7.23 4.11
N LEU A 168 12.09 -7.94 5.23
CA LEU A 168 13.07 -8.97 5.58
C LEU A 168 12.49 -10.36 5.31
N GLY A 169 13.31 -11.22 4.69
CA GLY A 169 13.06 -12.67 4.57
C GLY A 169 14.28 -13.45 5.05
N ALA A 170 14.07 -14.46 5.90
CA ALA A 170 15.15 -15.31 6.40
C ALA A 170 15.45 -16.44 5.42
N VAL A 171 16.69 -16.54 4.93
CA VAL A 171 17.07 -17.51 3.90
C VAL A 171 16.93 -18.94 4.44
N GLY A 172 16.21 -19.79 3.71
CA GLY A 172 16.12 -21.23 4.00
C GLY A 172 15.36 -21.58 5.28
N LYS A 173 14.49 -20.69 5.76
CA LYS A 173 13.65 -20.96 6.93
C LYS A 173 12.83 -22.23 6.79
N ASP A 174 12.22 -22.46 5.62
CA ASP A 174 11.31 -23.60 5.41
C ASP A 174 12.09 -24.91 5.24
N VAL A 175 13.26 -24.85 4.61
CA VAL A 175 14.16 -26.01 4.45
C VAL A 175 14.67 -26.51 5.81
N ARG A 176 15.00 -25.59 6.73
CA ARG A 176 15.45 -25.95 8.09
C ARG A 176 14.34 -26.55 8.96
N SER A 177 13.10 -26.11 8.78
CA SER A 177 11.94 -26.66 9.50
C SER A 177 11.74 -28.14 9.16
N LEU A 178 11.77 -28.46 7.86
CA LEU A 178 11.61 -29.83 7.37
C LEU A 178 12.74 -30.77 7.85
N ALA A 179 13.97 -30.27 7.91
CA ALA A 179 15.11 -31.04 8.43
C ALA A 179 15.02 -31.31 9.95
N SER A 180 14.38 -30.40 10.71
CA SER A 180 14.17 -30.58 12.15
C SER A 180 13.04 -31.58 12.45
N GLU A 181 11.95 -31.55 11.68
CA GLU A 181 10.83 -32.49 11.84
C GLU A 181 11.25 -33.92 11.48
N ALA A 182 11.99 -34.12 10.38
CA ALA A 182 12.49 -35.43 9.96
C ALA A 182 13.40 -36.13 11.00
N LYS A 183 14.01 -35.36 11.90
CA LYS A 183 14.87 -35.89 12.97
C LYS A 183 14.08 -36.37 14.19
N THR A 184 12.80 -36.04 14.30
CA THR A 184 11.97 -36.33 15.48
C THR A 184 11.20 -37.65 15.35
N GLU A 185 11.00 -38.18 14.14
CA GLU A 185 10.32 -39.47 13.90
C GLU A 185 11.25 -40.72 13.99
N GLY A 186 12.54 -40.53 14.27
CA GLY A 186 13.54 -41.61 14.33
C GLY A 186 13.71 -42.29 15.70
N GLY A 187 12.98 -41.89 16.72
CA GLY A 187 13.05 -42.49 18.06
C GLY A 187 12.24 -43.79 18.16
N LYS A 188 12.82 -44.91 17.67
CA LYS A 188 12.36 -46.30 17.91
C LYS A 188 12.84 -46.83 19.27
N PRO A 189 12.35 -47.99 19.76
CA PRO A 189 11.22 -48.81 19.31
C PRO A 189 10.06 -48.90 20.32
#